data_AF-A0A3S2EJR8-F1
#
_entry.id   AF-A0A3S2EJR8-F1
#
_cell.length_a   1.000
_cell.length_b   1.000
_cell.length_c   1.000
_cell.angle_alpha   90.00
_cell.angle_beta   90.00
_cell.angle_gamma   90.00
#
_symmetry.space_group_name_H-M   'P 1'
#
loop_
_entity.id
_entity.type
_entity.pdbx_description
1 polymer ?
#
loop_
_entity_poly.entity_id
_entity_poly.type
_entity_poly.pdbx_seq_one_letter_code
_entity_poly.pdbx_strand_id
1 'polypeptide(L)'
;MDIAIVGGGIIGICAAASLAEAGRRVTVFDRTGICEETSSGNAAAFAFSDVLPLAHKGMMRQLPKWLADPLGPLSIPPAYLPTLLPWLIRFWRAGA
;
A
#
# COMPACT_ATOMS: atom_id res chain seq x y z
N MET A 1 -17.50 -3.95 -27.50
CA MET A 1 -16.81 -3.67 -26.23
C MET A 1 -17.41 -4.62 -25.21
N ASP A 2 -16.59 -5.45 -24.57
CA ASP A 2 -17.06 -6.48 -23.64
C ASP A 2 -16.71 -6.13 -22.20
N ILE A 3 -15.66 -5.31 -21.99
CA ILE A 3 -15.19 -4.87 -20.69
C ILE A 3 -14.79 -3.38 -20.76
N ALA A 4 -15.24 -2.60 -19.78
CA ALA A 4 -14.82 -1.22 -19.55
C ALA A 4 -13.81 -1.16 -18.41
N ILE A 5 -12.71 -0.43 -18.59
CA ILE A 5 -11.79 -0.10 -17.51
C ILE A 5 -11.80 1.41 -17.33
N VAL A 6 -12.01 1.87 -16.10
CA VAL A 6 -11.95 3.29 -15.74
C VAL A 6 -10.65 3.53 -14.99
N GLY A 7 -9.80 4.38 -15.55
CA GLY A 7 -8.44 4.66 -15.07
C GLY A 7 -7.38 4.00 -15.96
N GLY A 8 -6.53 4.83 -16.55
CA GLY A 8 -5.39 4.48 -17.38
C GLY A 8 -4.06 4.51 -16.63
N GLY A 9 -4.08 4.47 -15.29
CA GLY A 9 -2.88 4.24 -14.49
C GLY A 9 -2.36 2.80 -14.61
N ILE A 10 -1.21 2.53 -14.00
CA ILE A 10 -0.48 1.24 -14.12
C ILE A 10 -1.36 0.02 -13.85
N ILE A 11 -2.22 0.08 -12.84
CA ILE A 11 -3.14 -1.02 -12.50
C ILE A 11 -4.16 -1.26 -13.62
N GLY A 12 -4.77 -0.19 -14.14
CA GLY A 12 -5.76 -0.28 -15.21
C GLY A 12 -5.16 -0.83 -16.50
N ILE A 13 -3.95 -0.40 -16.85
CA ILE A 13 -3.25 -0.88 -18.04
C ILE A 13 -2.81 -2.34 -17.91
N CYS A 14 -2.27 -2.75 -16.75
CA CYS A 14 -1.96 -4.16 -16.50
C CYS A 14 -3.21 -5.05 -16.59
N ALA A 15 -4.34 -4.61 -16.03
CA ALA A 15 -5.60 -5.33 -16.16
C ALA A 15 -6.09 -5.39 -17.61
N ALA A 16 -5.99 -4.28 -18.36
CA ALA A 16 -6.36 -4.21 -19.77
C ALA A 16 -5.53 -5.20 -20.62
N ALA A 17 -4.21 -5.22 -20.41
CA ALA A 17 -3.29 -6.12 -21.10
C ALA A 17 -3.63 -7.59 -20.82
N SER A 18 -3.80 -7.96 -19.55
CA SER A 18 -4.14 -9.34 -19.17
C SER A 18 -5.47 -9.80 -19.76
N LEU A 19 -6.47 -8.92 -19.80
CA LEU A 19 -7.77 -9.23 -20.41
C LEU A 19 -7.70 -9.30 -21.94
N ALA A 20 -6.91 -8.44 -22.57
CA ALA A 20 -6.69 -8.49 -24.01
C ALA A 20 -5.96 -9.77 -24.43
N GLU A 21 -4.95 -10.20 -23.66
CA GLU A 21 -4.26 -11.49 -23.84
C GLU A 21 -5.21 -12.67 -23.69
N ALA A 22 -6.21 -12.56 -22.81
CA ALA A 22 -7.30 -13.53 -22.69
C ALA A 22 -8.36 -13.44 -23.81
N GLY A 23 -8.11 -12.66 -24.87
CA GLY A 23 -8.98 -12.52 -26.03
C GLY A 23 -10.22 -11.64 -25.81
N ARG A 24 -10.25 -10.85 -24.74
CA ARG A 24 -11.39 -9.95 -24.43
C ARG A 24 -11.21 -8.61 -25.12
N ARG A 25 -12.31 -8.04 -25.62
CA ARG A 25 -12.31 -6.66 -26.14
C ARG A 25 -12.50 -5.68 -25.00
N VAL A 26 -11.42 -5.00 -24.65
CA VAL A 26 -11.36 -4.03 -23.54
C VAL A 26 -11.32 -2.61 -24.09
N THR A 27 -11.98 -1.68 -23.41
CA THR A 27 -11.84 -0.24 -23.66
C THR A 27 -11.46 0.44 -22.36
N VAL A 28 -10.36 1.18 -22.37
CA VAL A 28 -9.86 1.96 -21.23
C VAL A 28 -10.31 3.40 -21.39
N PHE A 29 -10.92 3.94 -20.34
CA PHE A 29 -11.30 5.34 -20.22
C PHE A 29 -10.41 6.00 -19.18
N ASP A 30 -9.65 6.99 -19.60
CA ASP A 30 -8.89 7.85 -18.71
C ASP A 30 -9.13 9.31 -19.08
N ARG A 31 -9.18 10.19 -18.07
CA ARG A 31 -9.44 11.62 -18.26
C ARG A 31 -8.20 12.37 -18.74
N THR A 32 -7.03 11.95 -18.29
CA THR A 32 -5.75 12.66 -18.41
C THR A 32 -4.80 12.02 -19.42
N GLY A 33 -4.86 10.70 -19.58
CA GLY A 33 -3.98 9.94 -20.46
C GLY A 33 -3.42 8.70 -19.78
N ILE A 34 -2.69 7.89 -20.54
CA ILE A 34 -2.12 6.64 -20.02
C ILE A 34 -0.96 6.97 -19.08
N CYS A 35 -1.04 6.50 -17.84
CA CYS A 35 -0.02 6.68 -16.81
C CYS A 35 0.32 8.14 -16.47
N GLU A 36 -0.54 9.13 -16.76
CA GLU A 36 -0.22 10.56 -16.60
C GLU A 36 -0.33 11.10 -15.16
N GLU A 37 -1.06 10.44 -14.26
CA GLU A 37 -1.23 10.89 -12.87
C GLU A 37 -0.25 10.18 -11.91
N THR A 38 -0.74 9.49 -10.86
CA THR A 38 0.10 8.84 -9.83
C THR A 38 1.13 7.88 -10.43
N SER A 39 0.84 7.26 -11.56
CA SER A 39 1.76 6.35 -12.24
C SER A 39 2.93 7.07 -12.92
N SER A 40 2.83 8.36 -13.27
CA SER A 40 3.94 9.14 -13.86
C SER A 40 4.99 9.52 -12.79
N GLY A 41 4.52 9.91 -11.61
CA GLY A 41 5.35 10.45 -10.52
C GLY A 41 5.58 9.49 -9.35
N ASN A 42 5.66 8.18 -9.59
CA ASN A 42 5.87 7.19 -8.53
C ASN A 42 7.37 6.95 -8.24
N ALA A 43 7.69 6.40 -7.07
CA ALA A 43 9.07 6.15 -6.62
C ALA A 43 9.79 4.98 -7.33
N ALA A 44 9.09 4.25 -8.21
CA ALA A 44 9.56 3.05 -8.90
C ALA A 44 10.11 1.93 -7.97
N ALA A 45 9.79 2.00 -6.68
CA ALA A 45 10.23 1.03 -5.68
C ALA A 45 9.27 -0.16 -5.64
N PHE A 46 9.83 -1.37 -5.71
CA PHE A 46 9.08 -2.57 -5.39
C PHE A 46 9.05 -2.76 -3.87
N ALA A 47 7.99 -2.24 -3.24
CA ALA A 47 7.76 -2.31 -1.80
C ALA A 47 7.26 -3.69 -1.35
N PHE A 48 8.05 -4.74 -1.60
CA PHE A 48 7.70 -6.13 -1.24
C PHE A 48 7.42 -6.30 0.27
N SER A 49 8.08 -5.49 1.10
CA SER A 49 7.90 -5.45 2.55
C SER A 49 6.58 -4.82 3.01
N ASP A 50 5.92 -4.02 2.16
CA ASP A 50 4.71 -3.25 2.51
C ASP A 50 3.43 -3.85 1.92
N VAL A 51 3.49 -5.06 1.35
CA VAL A 51 2.32 -5.79 0.82
C VAL A 51 1.39 -6.23 1.97
N LEU A 52 1.94 -6.42 3.17
CA LEU A 52 1.15 -6.71 4.37
C LEU A 52 0.64 -5.41 4.99
N PRO A 53 -0.59 -5.38 5.55
CA PRO A 53 -1.07 -4.23 6.28
C PRO A 53 -0.05 -3.82 7.34
N LEU A 54 0.39 -2.56 7.32
CA LEU A 54 1.32 -2.02 8.31
C LEU A 54 0.85 -2.29 9.75
N ALA A 55 -0.48 -2.32 9.97
CA ALA A 55 -1.10 -2.86 11.17
C ALA A 55 -1.79 -4.20 10.84
N HIS A 56 -1.09 -5.32 11.02
CA HIS A 56 -1.67 -6.66 10.81
C HIS A 56 -1.80 -7.46 12.11
N LYS A 57 -2.75 -8.41 12.14
CA LYS A 57 -2.91 -9.36 13.25
C LYS A 57 -1.58 -10.09 13.50
N GLY A 58 -1.13 -10.08 14.74
CA GLY A 58 0.16 -10.67 15.15
C GLY A 58 1.31 -9.67 15.32
N MET A 59 1.24 -8.46 14.75
CA MET A 59 2.26 -7.41 14.93
C MET A 59 2.45 -7.05 16.40
N MET A 60 1.37 -6.95 17.19
CA MET A 60 1.43 -6.64 18.63
C MET A 60 2.26 -7.65 19.44
N ARG A 61 2.40 -8.90 18.98
CA ARG A 61 3.24 -9.91 19.64
C ARG A 61 4.73 -9.66 19.41
N GLN A 62 5.09 -9.00 18.31
CA GLN A 62 6.48 -8.67 17.98
C GLN A 62 6.92 -7.35 18.62
N LEU A 63 5.96 -6.50 19.00
CA LEU A 63 6.20 -5.17 19.57
C LEU A 63 7.16 -5.16 20.78
N PRO A 64 7.02 -6.03 21.80
CA PRO A 64 7.95 -6.03 22.93
C PRO A 64 9.38 -6.40 22.52
N LYS A 65 9.51 -7.32 21.56
CA LYS A 65 10.81 -7.75 21.01
C LYS A 65 11.46 -6.62 20.23
N TRP A 66 10.70 -5.89 19.40
CA TRP A 66 11.23 -4.78 18.61
C TRP A 66 11.65 -3.59 19.47
N LEU A 67 10.87 -3.24 20.49
CA LEU A 67 11.23 -2.14 21.40
C LEU A 67 12.45 -2.45 22.29
N ALA A 68 12.70 -3.73 22.57
CA ALA A 68 13.86 -4.16 23.34
C ALA A 68 15.13 -4.35 22.49
N ASP A 69 15.00 -4.41 21.17
CA ASP A 69 16.10 -4.57 20.23
C ASP A 69 16.63 -3.18 19.80
N PRO A 70 17.87 -2.79 20.17
CA PRO A 70 18.44 -1.51 19.77
C PRO A 70 18.67 -1.39 18.25
N LEU A 71 18.65 -2.50 17.52
CA LEU A 71 18.67 -2.54 16.04
C LEU A 71 17.31 -2.97 15.48
N GLY A 72 16.27 -3.02 16.32
CA GLY A 72 14.92 -3.41 15.94
C GLY A 72 14.26 -2.39 15.00
N PRO A 73 13.25 -2.81 14.24
CA PRO A 73 12.56 -1.97 13.25
C PRO A 73 11.69 -0.88 13.88
N LEU A 74 11.55 -0.87 15.22
CA LEU A 74 10.76 0.11 15.95
C LEU A 74 11.55 0.67 17.12
N SER A 75 11.82 1.97 17.08
CA SER A 75 12.42 2.72 18.19
C SER A 75 11.53 3.89 18.55
N ILE A 76 11.08 3.95 19.81
CA ILE A 76 10.27 5.05 20.34
C ILE A 76 11.02 5.65 21.53
N PRO A 77 11.49 6.90 21.44
CA PRO A 77 12.07 7.60 22.58
C PRO A 77 11.05 7.64 23.74
N PRO A 78 11.39 7.20 24.96
CA PRO A 78 10.45 7.16 26.08
C PRO A 78 9.79 8.52 26.36
N ALA A 79 10.53 9.62 26.15
CA ALA A 79 10.03 10.98 26.34
C ALA A 79 8.93 11.37 25.34
N TYR A 80 8.87 10.73 24.17
CA TYR A 80 7.89 11.03 23.12
C TYR A 80 6.65 10.12 23.18
N LEU A 81 6.73 9.03 23.95
CA LEU A 81 5.65 8.05 24.06
C LEU A 81 4.29 8.66 24.46
N PRO A 82 4.19 9.60 25.43
CA PRO A 82 2.90 10.18 25.80
C PRO A 82 2.21 10.92 24.65
N THR A 83 2.99 11.62 23.82
CA THR A 83 2.49 12.36 22.65
C THR A 83 2.05 11.42 21.54
N LEU A 84 2.77 10.31 21.36
CA LEU A 84 2.51 9.34 20.30
C LEU A 84 1.37 8.37 20.66
N LEU A 85 1.10 8.15 21.94
CA LEU A 85 0.16 7.13 22.44
C LEU A 85 -1.27 7.22 21.84
N PRO A 86 -1.91 8.41 21.71
CA PRO A 86 -3.24 8.49 21.12
C PRO A 86 -3.27 8.00 19.66
N TRP A 87 -2.20 8.27 18.90
CA TRP A 87 -2.07 7.80 17.54
C TRP A 87 -1.81 6.29 17.49
N LEU A 88 -0.98 5.75 18.38
CA LEU A 88 -0.74 4.29 18.47
C LEU A 88 -2.02 3.51 18.73
N ILE A 89 -2.90 4.03 19.59
CA ILE A 89 -4.21 3.41 19.85
C ILE A 89 -5.07 3.40 18.58
N ARG A 90 -5.09 4.51 17.82
CA ARG A 90 -5.84 4.58 16.54
C ARG A 90 -5.26 3.63 15.50
N PHE A 91 -3.93 3.57 15.40
CA PHE A 91 -3.21 2.68 14.49
C PHE A 91 -3.51 1.21 14.81
N TRP A 92 -3.49 0.84 16.10
CA TRP A 92 -3.84 -0.51 16.54
C TRP A 92 -5.29 -0.88 16.18
N ARG A 93 -6.25 0.03 16.40
CA ARG A 93 -7.66 -0.21 16.07
C ARG A 93 -7.92 -0.32 14.56
N ALA A 94 -7.12 0.34 13.73
CA ALA A 94 -7.24 0.25 12.27
C ALA A 94 -6.77 -1.12 11.71
N GLY A 95 -5.92 -1.84 12.44
CA GLY A 95 -5.42 -3.18 12.06
C GLY A 95 -6.05 -4.35 12.80
N ALA A 96 -7.03 -4.10 13.68
CA ALA A 96 -7.72 -5.10 14.51
C ALA A 96 -8.86 -5.81 13.75
#